data_AF-A0A1Y1ZTT6-F1
#
_entry.id   AF-A0A1Y1ZTT6-F1
#
_cell.length_a   1.000
_cell.length_b   1.000
_cell.length_c   1.000
_cell.angle_alpha   90.00
_cell.angle_beta   90.00
_cell.angle_gamma   90.00
#
_symmetry.space_group_name_H-M   'P 1'
#
loop_
_entity.id
_entity.type
_entity.pdbx_description
1 polymer ?
#
loop_
_entity_poly.entity_id
_entity_poly.type
_entity_poly.pdbx_seq_one_letter_code
_entity_poly.pdbx_strand_id
1 'polypeptide(L)' 'ILKKLIEHKHFPKQIKCELQKLKISFLGNVVSNDGVENDPKKVKDIKESFIQRT' A
#
# COMPACT_ATOMS: atom_id res chain seq x y z
N ILE A 1 13.74 5.62 -12.42
CA ILE A 1 12.25 5.53 -12.46
C ILE A 1 11.59 6.91 -12.59
N LEU A 2 11.83 7.88 -11.69
CA LEU A 2 11.16 9.20 -11.73
C LEU A 2 11.28 9.95 -13.07
N LYS A 3 12.48 9.99 -13.67
CA LYS A 3 12.68 10.59 -15.00
C LYS A 3 11.79 9.96 -16.09
N LYS A 4 11.62 8.64 -16.05
CA LYS A 4 10.82 7.87 -17.01
C LYS A 4 9.31 8.14 -16.84
N LEU A 5 8.83 8.32 -15.61
CA LEU A 5 7.45 8.73 -15.34
C LEU A 5 7.14 10.10 -15.96
N ILE A 6 8.06 11.06 -15.84
CA ILE A 6 7.92 12.41 -16.39
C ILE A 6 7.92 12.40 -17.93
N GLU A 7 8.82 11.62 -18.54
CA GLU A 7 8.90 11.44 -20.00
C GLU A 7 7.58 10.95 -20.60
N HIS A 8 6.88 10.06 -19.89
CA HIS A 8 5.55 9.56 -20.28
C HIS A 8 4.38 10.43 -19.75
N LYS A 9 4.63 11.65 -19.25
CA LYS A 9 3.61 12.57 -18.71
C LYS A 9 2.79 11.99 -17.54
N HIS A 10 3.35 11.04 -16.79
CA HIS A 10 2.76 10.52 -15.56
C HIS A 10 3.34 11.24 -14.35
N PHE A 11 2.52 12.07 -13.71
CA PHE A 11 2.90 12.82 -12.52
C PHE A 11 2.36 12.13 -11.26
N PRO A 12 3.22 11.47 -10.45
CA PRO A 12 2.76 10.85 -9.23
C PRO A 12 2.33 11.92 -8.22
N LYS A 13 1.22 11.67 -7.52
CA LYS A 13 0.79 12.54 -6.41
C LYS A 13 1.78 12.39 -5.26
N GLN A 14 2.53 13.45 -4.97
CA GLN A 14 3.56 13.45 -3.92
C GLN A 14 3.01 12.96 -2.57
N ILE A 15 1.80 13.41 -2.19
CA ILE A 15 1.12 13.02 -0.95
C ILE A 15 0.82 11.51 -0.83
N LYS A 16 0.84 10.75 -1.94
CA LYS A 16 0.60 9.30 -1.95
C LYS A 16 1.88 8.50 -2.11
N CYS A 17 3.04 9.15 -2.26
CA CYS A 17 4.31 8.47 -2.48
C CYS A 17 5.00 8.17 -1.15
N GLU A 18 5.38 6.92 -0.94
CA GLU A 18 6.16 6.49 0.22
C GLU A 18 7.60 6.22 -0.24
N LEU A 19 8.45 7.24 -0.15
CA LEU A 19 9.86 7.15 -0.58
C LEU A 19 10.77 6.92 0.63
N GLN A 20 11.80 6.08 0.44
CA GLN A 20 12.86 5.82 1.42
C GLN A 20 12.35 5.46 2.83
N LYS A 21 11.25 4.70 2.91
CA LYS A 21 10.73 4.17 4.17
C LYS A 21 11.16 2.72 4.37
N LEU A 22 11.44 2.34 5.61
CA LEU A 22 11.75 0.96 6.00
C LEU A 22 10.52 0.05 6.03
N LYS A 23 9.32 0.65 6.05
CA LYS A 23 8.03 -0.03 6.09
C LYS A 23 7.03 0.74 5.25
N ILE A 24 6.40 0.08 4.28
CA ILE A 24 5.42 0.69 3.35
C ILE A 24 4.18 -0.17 3.20
N SER A 25 3.04 0.45 2.91
CA SER A 25 1.84 -0.28 2.51
C SER A 25 1.80 -0.40 0.99
N PHE A 26 1.88 -1.63 0.47
CA PHE A 26 1.89 -1.90 -0.97
C PHE A 26 0.90 -3.01 -1.32
N LEU A 27 -0.05 -2.71 -2.21
CA LEU A 27 -1.13 -3.63 -2.64
C LEU A 27 -1.92 -4.24 -1.46
N GLY A 28 -2.00 -3.49 -0.36
CA GLY A 28 -2.62 -3.89 0.91
C GLY A 28 -1.93 -5.04 1.62
N ASN A 29 -0.63 -5.17 1.40
CA ASN A 29 0.31 -5.80 2.30
C ASN A 29 1.19 -4.70 2.90
N VAL A 30 1.87 -5.03 3.99
CA VAL A 30 2.88 -4.21 4.60
C VAL A 30 4.23 -4.85 4.30
N VAL A 31 5.09 -4.13 3.58
CA VAL A 31 6.42 -4.58 3.21
C VAL A 31 7.43 -3.94 4.14
N SER A 32 8.27 -4.75 4.75
CA SER A 32 9.34 -4.31 5.64
C SER A 32 10.61 -5.14 5.46
N ASN A 33 11.67 -4.82 6.19
CA ASN A 33 12.93 -5.56 6.14
C ASN A 33 12.79 -7.01 6.62
N ASP A 34 11.79 -7.29 7.48
CA ASP A 34 11.48 -8.63 7.99
C ASP A 34 10.64 -9.47 7.01
N GLY A 35 10.12 -8.87 5.93
CA GLY A 35 9.35 -9.56 4.90
C GLY A 35 8.04 -8.86 4.54
N VAL A 36 7.13 -9.64 3.95
CA VAL A 36 5.80 -9.18 3.51
C VAL A 36 4.74 -9.71 4.47
N GLU A 37 4.03 -8.79 5.13
CA GLU A 37 2.95 -9.10 6.05
C GLU A 37 1.61 -8.64 5.47
N ASN A 38 0.51 -9.31 5.81
CA ASN A 38 -0.81 -8.85 5.37
C ASN A 38 -1.20 -7.58 6.12
N ASP A 39 -1.76 -6.57 5.43
CA ASP A 39 -2.12 -5.32 6.10
C ASP A 39 -3.25 -5.57 7.12
N PRO A 40 -3.06 -5.20 8.40
CA PRO A 40 -4.05 -5.49 9.44
C PRO A 40 -5.39 -4.78 9.20
N LYS A 41 -5.45 -3.73 8.36
CA LYS A 41 -6.71 -3.11 7.96
C LYS A 41 -7.53 -4.03 7.07
N LYS A 42 -6.92 -4.66 6.06
CA LYS A 42 -7.62 -5.63 5.20
C LYS A 42 -8.23 -6.76 6.03
N VAL A 43 -7.50 -7.27 7.02
CA VAL A 43 -7.99 -8.34 7.89
C VAL A 43 -9.20 -7.88 8.72
N LYS A 44 -9.20 -6.62 9.17
CA LYS A 44 -10.36 -6.02 9.85
C LYS A 44 -11.55 -5.85 8.92
N ASP A 45 -11.35 -5.33 7.71
CA ASP A 45 -12.41 -5.11 6.72
C ASP A 45 -13.12 -6.43 6.38
N ILE A 46 -12.35 -7.52 6.25
CA ILE A 46 -12.90 -8.86 6.04
C ILE A 46 -13.72 -9.30 7.26
N LYS A 47 -13.17 -9.21 8.48
CA LYS A 47 -13.88 -9.62 9.70
C LYS A 47 -15.18 -8.84 9.92
N GLU A 48 -15.20 -7.54 9.66
CA GLU A 48 -16.40 -6.70 9.77
C GLU A 48 -17.44 -7.05 8.70
N SER A 49 -16.99 -7.36 7.48
CA SER A 49 -17.88 -7.77 6.39
C SER A 49 -18.60 -9.11 6.66
N PHE A 50 -18.06 -9.98 7.52
CA PHE A 50 -18.73 -11.21 7.96
C PHE A 50 -19.78 -10.95 9.06
N ILE A 51 -19.66 -9.87 9.83
CA ILE A 51 -20.58 -9.56 10.94
C ILE A 51 -21.92 -8.99 10.42
N GLN A 52 -21.96 -8.34 9.25
CA GLN A 52 -23.21 -7.83 8.68
C GLN A 52 -24.05 -8.86 7.89
N ARG A 53 -23.54 -10.09 7.71
CA ARG A 53 -24.23 -11.16 6.96
C ARG A 53 -24.91 -12.22 7.84
N THR A 54 -24.82 -12.09 9.16
CA THR A 54 -25.52 -12.94 10.14
C THR A 54 -26.56 -12.09 10.85
#